data_AF-A0A4R3PAI8-F1
#
_entry.id   AF-A0A4R3PAI8-F1
#
_cell.length_a   1.000
_cell.length_b   1.000
_cell.length_c   1.000
_cell.angle_alpha   90.00
_cell.angle_beta   90.00
_cell.angle_gamma   90.00
#
_symmetry.space_group_name_H-M   'P 1'
#
loop_
_entity.id
_entity.type
_entity.pdbx_description
1 polymer ?
#
loop_
_entity_poly.entity_id
_entity_poly.type
_entity_poly.pdbx_seq_one_letter_code
_entity_poly.pdbx_strand_id
1 'polypeptide(L)'
;MTKNKGSSIPNKSNLTSLQDLARWNQDKRIGRRTTHNKENVVNQQYHVPQSRLEQALVDYASGQFRFKKEVAKKYKMSAQTLVRHANLRGISFIKKDAEY
;
A
#
# COMPACT_ATOMS: atom_id res chain seq x y z
N MET A 1 52.04 -30.39 -24.46
CA MET A 1 51.73 -29.43 -23.38
C MET A 1 51.67 -28.02 -23.98
N THR A 2 50.49 -27.39 -24.01
CA THR A 2 50.35 -25.93 -24.05
C THR A 2 49.07 -25.57 -23.28
N LYS A 3 49.25 -24.96 -22.11
CA LYS A 3 48.16 -24.48 -21.24
C LYS A 3 47.81 -23.06 -21.69
N ASN A 4 46.64 -22.84 -22.28
CA ASN A 4 46.13 -21.50 -22.54
C ASN A 4 45.56 -20.94 -21.23
N LYS A 5 46.31 -20.05 -20.58
CA LYS A 5 45.91 -19.24 -19.43
C LYS A 5 45.30 -17.92 -19.92
N GLY A 6 44.16 -17.54 -19.31
CA GLY A 6 43.64 -16.17 -19.26
C GLY A 6 42.91 -15.71 -20.53
N SER A 7 41.84 -14.94 -20.49
CA SER A 7 41.42 -14.00 -19.46
C SER A 7 39.91 -13.74 -19.61
N SER A 8 39.16 -14.00 -18.55
CA SER A 8 37.77 -13.58 -18.44
C SER A 8 37.78 -12.14 -17.91
N ILE A 9 37.69 -11.15 -18.80
CA ILE A 9 37.43 -9.77 -18.40
C ILE A 9 35.96 -9.50 -18.73
N PRO A 10 35.04 -9.54 -17.74
CA PRO A 10 33.71 -9.00 -17.96
C PRO A 10 33.89 -7.50 -18.18
N ASN A 11 33.66 -7.05 -19.41
CA ASN A 11 33.67 -5.64 -19.78
C ASN A 11 32.74 -4.90 -18.83
N LYS A 12 33.29 -4.13 -17.88
CA LYS A 12 32.53 -3.41 -16.85
C LYS A 12 31.40 -2.55 -17.44
N SER A 13 31.58 -2.06 -18.66
CA SER A 13 30.58 -1.29 -19.43
C SER A 13 29.30 -2.09 -19.75
N ASN A 14 29.40 -3.39 -20.01
CA ASN A 14 28.25 -4.24 -20.33
C ASN A 14 27.43 -4.59 -19.08
N LEU A 15 28.05 -4.60 -17.90
CA LEU A 15 27.34 -4.83 -16.64
C LEU A 15 26.50 -3.60 -16.25
N THR A 16 27.03 -2.39 -16.42
CA THR A 16 26.30 -1.14 -16.15
C THR A 16 25.12 -0.97 -17.11
N SER A 17 25.31 -1.26 -18.42
CA SER A 17 24.22 -1.13 -19.39
C SER A 17 23.06 -2.11 -19.14
N LEU A 18 23.35 -3.35 -18.72
CA LEU A 18 22.34 -4.33 -18.35
C LEU A 18 21.61 -3.93 -17.06
N GLN A 19 22.31 -3.37 -16.08
CA GLN A 19 21.70 -2.85 -14.85
C GLN A 19 20.79 -1.66 -15.14
N ASP A 20 21.20 -0.75 -16.02
CA ASP A 20 20.41 0.41 -16.42
C ASP A 20 19.17 0.00 -17.23
N LEU A 21 19.28 -0.99 -18.11
CA LEU A 21 18.14 -1.56 -18.83
C LEU A 21 17.15 -2.25 -17.89
N ALA A 22 17.65 -2.98 -16.88
CA ALA A 22 16.82 -3.60 -15.86
C ALA A 22 16.09 -2.55 -15.00
N ARG A 23 16.76 -1.47 -14.61
CA ARG A 23 16.18 -0.33 -13.88
C ARG A 23 15.10 0.36 -14.72
N TRP A 24 15.37 0.66 -15.99
CA TRP A 24 14.40 1.27 -16.90
C TRP A 24 13.14 0.40 -17.07
N ASN A 25 13.31 -0.91 -17.24
CA ASN A 25 12.18 -1.85 -17.35
C ASN A 25 11.37 -1.95 -16.05
N GLN A 26 12.00 -1.77 -14.91
CA GLN A 26 11.33 -1.77 -13.60
C GLN A 26 10.51 -0.49 -13.43
N ASP A 27 11.09 0.68 -13.71
CA ASP A 27 10.40 1.97 -13.63
C ASP A 27 9.21 2.05 -14.60
N LYS A 28 9.36 1.51 -15.83
CA LYS A 28 8.25 1.45 -16.79
C LYS A 28 7.12 0.52 -16.32
N ARG A 29 7.43 -0.60 -15.68
CA ARG A 29 6.43 -1.51 -15.09
C ARG A 29 5.72 -0.88 -13.89
N ILE A 30 6.44 -0.19 -13.02
CA ILE A 30 5.88 0.48 -11.84
C ILE A 30 5.03 1.68 -12.25
N GLY A 31 5.56 2.54 -13.13
CA GLY A 31 4.90 3.75 -13.59
C GLY A 31 3.59 3.49 -14.34
N ARG A 32 3.54 2.49 -15.23
CA ARG A 32 2.29 2.13 -15.93
C ARG A 32 1.23 1.50 -15.02
N ARG A 33 1.62 0.67 -14.04
CA ARG A 33 0.66 0.01 -13.14
C ARG A 33 0.05 0.99 -12.12
N THR A 34 0.85 1.93 -11.61
CA THR A 34 0.37 2.90 -10.61
C THR A 34 -0.53 3.97 -11.22
N THR A 35 -0.30 4.42 -12.45
CA THR A 35 -1.17 5.41 -13.12
C THR A 35 -2.48 4.81 -13.62
N HIS A 36 -2.46 3.62 -14.22
CA HIS A 36 -3.67 2.98 -14.74
C HIS A 36 -4.71 2.65 -13.65
N ASN A 37 -4.26 2.47 -12.40
CA ASN A 37 -5.14 2.26 -11.26
C ASN A 37 -5.68 3.57 -10.64
N LYS A 38 -5.03 4.72 -10.87
CA LYS A 38 -5.52 6.02 -10.42
C LYS A 38 -6.77 6.46 -11.17
N GLU A 39 -6.84 6.16 -12.46
CA GLU A 39 -7.98 6.46 -13.35
C GLU A 39 -9.07 5.38 -13.34
N ASN A 40 -8.83 4.26 -12.65
CA ASN A 40 -9.80 3.19 -12.55
C ASN A 40 -11.01 3.66 -11.71
N VAL A 41 -12.12 3.94 -12.39
CA VAL A 41 -13.39 4.45 -11.83
C VAL A 41 -13.88 3.57 -10.68
N VAL A 42 -13.67 2.25 -10.75
CA VAL A 42 -14.07 1.31 -9.69
C VAL A 42 -13.26 1.54 -8.41
N ASN A 43 -11.97 1.87 -8.51
CA ASN A 43 -11.14 2.19 -7.34
C ASN A 43 -11.47 3.56 -6.75
N GLN A 44 -11.91 4.52 -7.58
CA GLN A 44 -12.34 5.83 -7.11
C GLN A 44 -13.68 5.79 -6.38
N GLN A 45 -14.59 4.89 -6.78
CA GLN A 45 -15.91 4.75 -6.15
C GLN A 45 -15.85 4.39 -4.66
N TYR A 46 -14.81 3.65 -4.24
CA TYR A 46 -14.55 3.29 -2.84
C TYR A 46 -13.50 4.17 -2.16
N HIS A 47 -13.06 5.25 -2.82
CA HIS A 47 -12.07 6.15 -2.27
C HIS A 47 -12.68 6.98 -1.13
N VAL A 48 -12.35 6.62 0.10
CA VAL A 48 -12.73 7.40 1.29
C VAL A 48 -11.83 8.63 1.35
N PRO A 49 -12.37 9.87 1.39
CA PRO A 49 -11.56 11.06 1.58
C PRO A 49 -10.73 10.97 2.85
N GLN A 50 -9.46 11.38 2.77
CA GLN A 50 -8.51 11.31 3.89
C GLN A 50 -9.05 12.01 5.15
N SER A 51 -9.68 13.18 5.01
CA SER A 51 -10.28 13.93 6.11
C SER A 51 -11.38 13.13 6.83
N ARG A 52 -12.21 12.42 6.06
CA ARG A 52 -13.27 11.55 6.61
C ARG A 52 -12.67 10.38 7.36
N LEU A 53 -11.57 9.82 6.85
CA LEU A 53 -10.86 8.72 7.47
C LEU A 53 -10.21 9.13 8.79
N GLU A 54 -9.60 10.32 8.84
CA GLU A 54 -9.01 10.86 10.05
C GLU A 54 -10.04 11.11 11.14
N GLN A 55 -11.18 11.72 10.80
CA GLN A 55 -12.29 11.88 11.73
C GLN A 55 -12.83 10.54 12.23
N ALA A 56 -12.96 9.55 11.34
CA ALA A 56 -13.40 8.22 11.72
C ALA A 56 -12.43 7.54 12.69
N LEU A 57 -11.11 7.74 12.54
CA LEU A 57 -10.11 7.19 13.44
C LEU A 57 -10.13 7.88 14.82
N VAL A 58 -10.37 9.18 14.87
CA VAL A 58 -10.57 9.90 16.15
C VAL A 58 -11.79 9.33 16.87
N ASP A 59 -12.91 9.17 16.17
CA ASP A 59 -14.13 8.59 16.72
C ASP A 59 -13.95 7.12 17.15
N TYR A 60 -13.18 6.35 16.38
CA TYR A 60 -12.82 4.97 16.69
C TYR A 60 -12.01 4.87 17.99
N ALA A 61 -11.10 5.82 18.23
CA ALA A 61 -10.31 5.91 19.45
C ALA A 61 -11.06 6.57 20.61
N SER A 62 -12.09 7.38 20.36
CA SER A 62 -12.76 8.20 21.38
C SER A 62 -13.51 7.41 22.46
N GLY A 63 -13.80 6.13 22.20
CA GLY A 63 -14.67 5.32 23.06
C GLY A 63 -16.14 5.79 23.09
N GLN A 64 -16.56 6.68 22.19
CA GLN A 64 -17.97 7.10 22.08
C GLN A 64 -18.86 5.96 21.56
N PHE A 65 -18.35 5.18 20.61
CA PHE A 65 -19.10 4.12 19.93
C PHE A 65 -18.98 2.78 20.64
N ARG A 66 -20.08 2.01 20.66
CA ARG A 66 -20.10 0.68 21.28
C ARG A 66 -19.43 -0.36 20.38
N PHE A 67 -19.68 -0.28 19.08
CA PHE A 67 -19.16 -1.23 18.10
C PHE A 67 -18.36 -0.56 17.00
N LYS A 68 -17.34 -1.25 16.47
CA LYS A 68 -16.57 -0.77 15.29
C LYS A 68 -17.47 -0.53 14.08
N LYS A 69 -18.52 -1.35 13.92
CA LYS A 69 -19.50 -1.26 12.84
C LYS A 69 -20.30 0.05 12.89
N GLU A 70 -20.54 0.62 14.07
CA GLU A 70 -21.27 1.89 14.22
C GLU A 70 -20.43 3.06 13.69
N VAL A 71 -19.13 3.08 14.03
CA VAL A 71 -18.19 4.09 13.50
C VAL A 71 -18.15 4.01 11.97
N ALA A 72 -17.97 2.81 11.43
CA ALA A 72 -17.93 2.58 9.99
C ALA A 72 -19.22 3.04 9.28
N LYS A 73 -20.39 2.76 9.89
CA LYS A 73 -21.70 3.19 9.37
C LYS A 73 -21.85 4.72 9.37
N LYS A 74 -21.44 5.40 10.45
CA LYS A 74 -21.48 6.88 10.55
C LYS A 74 -20.69 7.53 9.42
N TYR A 75 -19.52 7.00 9.11
CA TYR A 75 -18.63 7.55 8.10
C TYR A 75 -18.78 6.93 6.70
N LYS A 76 -19.86 6.16 6.46
CA LYS A 76 -20.17 5.54 5.16
C LYS A 76 -18.96 4.80 4.56
N MET A 77 -18.27 4.01 5.38
CA MET A 77 -17.14 3.19 4.96
C MET A 77 -17.28 1.75 5.48
N SER A 78 -16.52 0.82 4.90
CA SER A 78 -16.51 -0.55 5.40
C SER A 78 -15.77 -0.62 6.74
N ALA A 79 -16.24 -1.49 7.64
CA ALA A 79 -15.56 -1.74 8.91
C ALA A 79 -14.14 -2.29 8.69
N GLN A 80 -13.95 -3.11 7.66
CA GLN A 80 -12.64 -3.65 7.28
C GLN A 80 -11.64 -2.55 6.90
N THR A 81 -12.07 -1.56 6.11
CA THR A 81 -11.23 -0.41 5.76
C THR A 81 -10.86 0.37 7.00
N LEU A 82 -11.82 0.67 7.87
CA LEU A 82 -11.57 1.42 9.11
C LEU A 82 -10.56 0.69 10.01
N VAL A 83 -10.75 -0.62 10.24
CA VAL A 83 -9.85 -1.44 11.05
C VAL A 83 -8.45 -1.51 10.43
N ARG A 84 -8.35 -1.69 9.11
CA ARG A 84 -7.06 -1.69 8.41
C ARG A 84 -6.30 -0.39 8.64
N HIS A 85 -6.98 0.75 8.52
CA HIS A 85 -6.35 2.05 8.74
C HIS A 85 -6.02 2.32 10.21
N ALA A 86 -6.84 1.83 11.14
CA ALA A 86 -6.52 1.90 12.57
C ALA A 86 -5.25 1.10 12.89
N ASN A 87 -5.14 -0.13 12.36
CA ASN A 87 -3.96 -0.99 12.55
C ASN A 87 -2.68 -0.36 11.97
N LEU A 88 -2.77 0.22 10.76
CA LEU A 88 -1.64 0.93 10.14
C LEU A 88 -1.15 2.12 10.98
N ARG A 89 -2.01 2.71 11.81
CA ARG A 89 -1.68 3.85 12.70
C ARG A 89 -1.51 3.45 14.16
N GLY A 90 -1.58 2.15 14.49
CA GLY A 90 -1.48 1.67 15.87
C GLY A 90 -2.62 2.10 16.79
N ILE A 91 -3.80 2.39 16.24
CA ILE A 91 -4.96 2.86 17.01
C ILE A 91 -5.81 1.66 17.46
N SER A 92 -5.96 1.49 18.77
CA SER A 92 -6.82 0.46 19.37
C SER A 92 -8.25 0.94 19.59
N PHE A 93 -9.23 0.07 19.36
CA PHE A 93 -10.63 0.33 19.73
C PHE A 93 -10.82 0.17 21.23
N ILE A 94 -11.36 1.18 21.91
CA ILE A 94 -11.41 1.21 23.39
C ILE A 94 -12.56 0.38 23.97
N LYS A 95 -13.69 0.23 23.25
CA LYS A 95 -14.89 -0.42 23.80
C LYS A 95 -14.99 -1.90 23.42
N LYS A 96 -15.68 -2.68 24.27
CA LYS A 96 -15.92 -4.10 24.07
C LYS A 96 -16.80 -4.31 22.82
N ASP A 97 -16.18 -4.68 21.70
CA ASP A 97 -16.83 -5.51 20.69
C ASP A 97 -17.07 -6.90 21.33
N ALA A 98 -18.08 -7.01 22.19
CA ALA A 98 -18.60 -8.32 22.55
C ALA A 98 -19.53 -8.73 21.40
N GLU A 99 -19.02 -9.53 20.47
CA GLU A 99 -19.86 -10.28 19.54
C GLU A 99 -20.65 -11.31 20.38
N TYR A 100 -21.97 -11.17 20.40
CA TYR A 100 -22.91 -12.26 20.74
C TYR A 100 -23.31 -12.96 19.45
#